data_AF-A0A3S4FFI4-F1
#
_entry.id   AF-A0A3S4FFI4-F1
#
_cell.length_a   1.000
_cell.length_b   1.000
_cell.length_c   1.000
_cell.angle_alpha   90.00
_cell.angle_beta   90.00
_cell.angle_gamma   90.00
#
_symmetry.space_group_name_H-M   'P 1'
#
loop_
_entity.id
_entity.type
_entity.pdbx_description
1 polymer ?
#
loop_
_entity_poly.entity_id
_entity_poly.type
_entity_poly.pdbx_seq_one_letter_code
_entity_poly.pdbx_strand_id
1 'polypeptide(L)' 'MTISFENGSKIIINRQEPLHQVWLATKQGGYHFDLKGDEWICDRSGETFWDLLEQAATQQAGEKVSFR' A
#
# COMPACT_ATOMS: atom_id res chain seq x y z
N MET A 1 -7.27 2.43 7.72
CA MET A 1 -8.19 2.08 6.63
C MET A 1 -7.99 0.61 6.29
N THR A 2 -9.07 -0.13 6.03
CA THR A 2 -8.99 -1.55 5.69
C THR A 2 -9.80 -1.80 4.43
N ILE A 3 -9.17 -2.38 3.42
CA ILE A 3 -9.76 -2.78 2.15
C ILE A 3 -9.95 -4.30 2.21
N SER A 4 -11.16 -4.79 1.95
CA SER A 4 -11.47 -6.22 1.95
C SER A 4 -11.88 -6.65 0.54
N PHE A 5 -11.34 -7.78 0.09
CA PHE A 5 -11.63 -8.36 -1.23
C PHE A 5 -12.55 -9.58 -1.10
N GLU A 6 -13.20 -9.96 -2.20
CA GLU A 6 -14.17 -11.08 -2.22
C GLU A 6 -13.56 -12.43 -1.82
N ASN A 7 -12.27 -12.63 -2.12
CA ASN A 7 -11.53 -13.82 -1.72
C ASN A 7 -11.12 -13.85 -0.23
N GLY A 8 -11.59 -12.89 0.58
CA GLY A 8 -11.32 -12.77 2.01
C GLY A 8 -9.97 -12.17 2.37
N SER A 9 -9.11 -11.89 1.40
CA SER A 9 -7.85 -11.16 1.63
C SER A 9 -8.11 -9.68 1.94
N LYS A 10 -7.11 -9.02 2.53
CA LYS A 10 -7.22 -7.64 3.00
C LYS A 10 -5.95 -6.86 2.73
N ILE A 11 -6.13 -5.57 2.48
CA ILE A 11 -5.08 -4.57 2.54
C ILE A 11 -5.39 -3.63 3.70
N ILE A 12 -4.40 -3.34 4.53
CA ILE A 12 -4.51 -2.43 5.67
C ILE A 12 -3.57 -1.26 5.44
N ILE A 13 -4.10 -0.04 5.54
CA ILE A 13 -3.35 1.20 5.45
C ILE A 13 -3.47 1.94 6.77
N ASN A 14 -2.35 2.27 7.41
CA ASN A 14 -2.32 3.01 8.66
C ASN A 14 -1.25 4.11 8.63
N ARG A 15 -1.45 5.14 9.46
CA ARG A 15 -0.44 6.17 9.70
C ARG A 15 0.38 5.77 10.93
N GLN A 16 1.69 6.01 10.87
CA GLN A 16 2.58 5.93 12.02
C GLN A 16 3.08 7.34 12.34
N GLU A 17 2.31 8.04 13.17
CA GLU A 17 2.58 9.44 13.52
C GLU A 17 3.98 9.66 14.11
N PRO A 18 4.52 8.81 15.00
CA PRO A 18 5.87 9.02 15.55
C PRO A 18 6.99 8.93 14.51
N LEU A 19 6.74 8.23 13.40
CA LEU A 19 7.72 8.03 12.32
C LEU A 19 7.46 8.95 11.13
N HIS A 20 6.35 9.70 11.12
CA HIS A 20 5.85 10.42 9.95
C HIS A 20 5.69 9.52 8.71
N GLN A 21 5.30 8.26 8.92
CA GLN A 21 5.18 7.26 7.87
C GLN A 21 3.72 6.89 7.59
N VAL A 22 3.49 6.41 6.37
CA VAL A 22 2.33 5.59 6.02
C VAL A 22 2.78 4.16 5.88
N TRP A 23 2.02 3.21 6.42
CA TRP A 23 2.29 1.78 6.32
C TRP A 23 1.19 1.09 5.52
N LEU A 24 1.59 0.11 4.70
CA LEU A 24 0.73 -0.72 3.88
C LEU A 24 1.01 -2.19 4.22
N ALA A 25 0.02 -2.90 4.73
CA ALA A 25 0.08 -4.35 4.91
C ALA A 25 -0.83 -5.02 3.88
N THR A 26 -0.26 -5.94 3.10
CA THR A 26 -0.92 -6.68 2.03
C THR A 26 -0.82 -8.19 2.29
N LYS A 27 -1.44 -9.01 1.44
CA LYS A 27 -1.23 -10.46 1.47
C LYS A 27 0.23 -10.86 1.20
N GLN A 28 0.97 -10.07 0.42
CA GLN A 28 2.35 -10.38 0.04
C GLN A 28 3.40 -9.91 1.06
N GLY A 29 3.09 -8.85 1.80
CA GLY A 29 4.03 -8.27 2.77
C GLY A 29 3.62 -6.90 3.30
N GLY A 30 4.49 -6.34 4.14
CA GLY A 30 4.36 -5.00 4.72
C GLY A 30 5.38 -4.02 4.13
N TYR A 31 4.92 -2.79 3.89
CA TYR A 31 5.70 -1.72 3.29
C TYR A 31 5.55 -0.45 4.13
N HIS A 32 6.65 0.27 4.33
CA HIS A 32 6.68 1.54 5.03
C HIS A 32 7.07 2.63 4.05
N PHE A 33 6.39 3.77 4.12
CA PHE A 33 6.57 4.87 3.20
C PHE A 33 6.93 6.14 3.94
N ASP A 34 8.02 6.76 3.50
CA ASP A 34 8.41 8.11 3.89
C ASP A 34 7.88 9.12 2.88
N LEU A 35 7.51 10.31 3.34
CA LEU A 35 7.16 11.42 2.45
C LEU A 35 8.43 12.05 1.88
N LYS A 36 8.61 11.99 0.56
CA LYS A 36 9.71 12.63 -0.18
C LYS A 36 9.13 13.58 -1.22
N GLY A 37 9.18 14.88 -0.94
CA GLY A 37 8.44 15.86 -1.73
C GLY A 37 6.94 15.66 -1.53
N ASP A 38 6.22 15.46 -2.63
CA ASP A 38 4.78 15.20 -2.63
C ASP A 38 4.43 13.70 -2.79
N GLU A 39 5.43 12.82 -2.74
CA GLU A 39 5.26 11.38 -2.97
C GLU A 39 5.60 10.53 -1.73
N TRP A 40 4.83 9.47 -1.52
CA TRP A 40 5.08 8.45 -0.51
C TRP A 40 5.96 7.35 -1.12
N ILE A 41 7.18 7.21 -0.64
CA ILE A 41 8.22 6.34 -1.21
C ILE A 41 8.60 5.26 -0.21
N CYS A 42 8.64 4.00 -0.67
CA CYS A 42 9.00 2.86 0.16
C CYS A 42 10.46 2.97 0.65
N ASP A 43 10.67 2.83 1.97
CA ASP A 43 11.99 2.94 2.60
C ASP A 43 12.98 1.86 2.17
N ARG A 44 12.48 0.69 1.74
CA ARG A 44 13.29 -0.47 1.32
C ARG A 44 13.47 -0.58 -0.19
N SER A 45 12.40 -0.44 -0.98
CA SER A 45 12.46 -0.67 -2.43
C SER A 45 12.58 0.61 -3.26
N GLY A 46 12.21 1.77 -2.69
CA GLY A 46 12.13 3.03 -3.42
C GLY A 46 10.89 3.15 -4.34
N GLU A 47 10.00 2.16 -4.34
CA GLU A 47 8.75 2.21 -5.11
C GLU A 47 7.73 3.16 -4.49
N THR A 48 6.79 3.66 -5.30
CA THR A 48 5.75 4.56 -4.81
C THR A 48 4.63 3.81 -4.09
N PHE A 49 3.96 4.49 -3.15
CA PHE A 49 2.78 3.96 -2.47
C PHE A 49 1.69 3.52 -3.44
N TRP A 50 1.42 4.34 -4.47
CA TRP A 50 0.36 4.06 -5.43
C TRP A 50 0.65 2.83 -6.27
N ASP A 51 1.90 2.66 -6.74
CA ASP A 51 2.26 1.50 -7.57
C ASP A 51 2.13 0.20 -6.77
N LEU A 52 2.63 0.18 -5.52
CA LEU A 52 2.51 -0.99 -4.64
C LEU A 52 1.06 -1.28 -4.22
N LEU A 53 0.25 -0.24 -3.98
CA LEU A 53 -1.17 -0.40 -3.66
C LEU A 53 -1.95 -0.96 -4.86
N GLU A 54 -1.76 -0.40 -6.05
CA GLU A 54 -2.41 -0.87 -7.29
C GLU A 54 -2.03 -2.29 -7.63
N GLN A 55 -0.74 -2.65 -7.49
CA GLN A 55 -0.26 -4.00 -7.71
C GLN A 55 -0.92 -4.98 -6.73
N ALA A 56 -0.88 -4.68 -5.43
CA ALA A 56 -1.45 -5.54 -4.40
C ALA A 56 -2.97 -5.65 -4.51
N ALA A 57 -3.66 -4.55 -4.86
CA ALA A 57 -5.11 -4.53 -5.05
C ALA A 57 -5.51 -5.30 -6.31
N THR A 58 -4.79 -5.12 -7.42
CA THR A 58 -5.04 -5.87 -8.66
C THR A 58 -4.87 -7.37 -8.44
N GLN A 59 -3.80 -7.77 -7.73
CA GLN A 59 -3.56 -9.17 -7.42
C GLN A 59 -4.62 -9.76 -6.48
N GLN A 60 -5.06 -9.01 -5.46
CA GLN A 60 -6.03 -9.50 -4.48
C GLN A 60 -7.48 -9.43 -4.96
N ALA A 61 -7.82 -8.51 -5.86
CA ALA A 61 -9.12 -8.44 -6.50
C ALA A 61 -9.28 -9.47 -7.62
N GLY A 62 -8.19 -9.82 -8.31
CA GLY A 62 -8.26 -10.66 -9.52
C GLY A 62 -8.70 -9.88 -10.77
N GLU A 63 -8.79 -8.56 -10.67
CA GLU A 63 -9.09 -7.63 -11.77
C GLU A 63 -8.21 -6.38 -11.64
N LYS A 64 -8.06 -5.63 -12.74
CA LYS A 64 -7.22 -4.43 -12.73
C LYS A 64 -7.83 -3.34 -11.84
N VAL A 65 -7.05 -2.89 -10.85
CA VAL A 65 -7.38 -1.76 -9.98
C VAL A 65 -6.36 -0.64 -10.21
N SER A 66 -6.84 0.56 -10.56
CA SER A 66 -6.01 1.76 -10.69
C SER A 66 -6.70 2.98 -10.09
N PHE A 67 -5.92 3.82 -9.42
CA PHE A 67 -6.34 5.05 -8.75
C PHE A 67 -5.86 6.31 -9.48
N ARG A 68 -5.28 6.15 -10.68
CA ARG A 68 -4.81 7.23 -11.55
C ARG A 68 -5.74 7.43 -12.73
#